data_AF-A0A2E7CGS5-F1
#
_entry.id   AF-A0A2E7CGS5-F1
#
_cell.length_a   1.000
_cell.length_b   1.000
_cell.length_c   1.000
_cell.angle_alpha   90.00
_cell.angle_beta   90.00
_cell.angle_gamma   90.00
#
_symmetry.space_group_name_H-M   'P 1'
#
loop_
_entity.id
_entity.type
_entity.pdbx_description
1 polymer ?
#
loop_
_entity_poly.entity_id
_entity_poly.type
_entity_poly.pdbx_seq_one_letter_code
_entity_poly.pdbx_strand_id
1 'polypeptide(L)'
;MRAWKKAPFTLAPPSRHATPPILELGWDDSASIETPGSYELYRMRATQLNRSVLKQADFINQDNQFLKSYKHVPLCDMPEIETLALPPNPIHTYRSPRSCITVLSDRLLANICEDLVPDVGLYALQRVFGPLEHTPPSKELAGAVLSFCPLLPYHKTPLGQLSTENRKFTKAMRLSISAMATTPAALWKINKKQNTISPLIPIKKEFIPEHFKIKSCPPEAKMLVARIFKTEHGWQAGTGLFLPYIDTQYVLDRLKREWLRFFRVSAKLTWEDLLCYRSELLYRSCIFWCFKNAKKHIKHITYWRIE
;
A
#
# COMPACT_ATOMS: atom_id res chain seq x y z
N MET A 1 37.91 -0.07 -30.99
CA MET A 1 37.62 -0.43 -29.59
C MET A 1 38.03 0.73 -28.69
N ARG A 2 37.06 1.47 -28.11
CA ARG A 2 37.36 2.55 -27.16
C ARG A 2 37.00 2.08 -25.74
N ALA A 3 38.03 1.98 -24.89
CA ALA A 3 37.91 1.63 -23.49
C ALA A 3 37.20 2.75 -22.72
N TRP A 4 36.13 2.43 -21.99
CA TRP A 4 35.51 3.33 -21.04
C TRP A 4 36.24 3.22 -19.69
N LYS A 5 36.93 4.29 -19.28
CA LYS A 5 37.46 4.43 -17.92
C LYS A 5 36.31 4.71 -16.96
N LYS A 6 36.19 3.91 -15.89
CA LYS A 6 35.31 4.21 -14.75
C LYS A 6 35.81 5.48 -14.05
N ALA A 7 34.99 6.51 -13.98
CA ALA A 7 35.21 7.65 -13.09
C ALA A 7 34.66 7.32 -11.69
N PRO A 8 35.40 7.61 -10.60
CA PRO A 8 34.87 7.45 -9.24
C PRO A 8 33.92 8.61 -8.93
N PHE A 9 32.62 8.31 -8.77
CA PHE A 9 31.65 9.26 -8.25
C PHE A 9 31.93 9.48 -6.75
N THR A 10 32.55 10.62 -6.42
CA THR A 10 32.55 11.17 -5.05
C THR A 10 31.35 12.08 -4.92
N LEU A 11 30.32 11.63 -4.19
CA LEU A 11 29.21 12.49 -3.79
C LEU A 11 29.73 13.48 -2.73
N ALA A 12 29.71 14.77 -3.06
CA ALA A 12 29.96 15.82 -2.07
C ALA A 12 28.94 15.70 -0.92
N PRO A 13 29.35 15.90 0.34
CA PRO A 13 28.41 15.90 1.46
C PRO A 13 27.44 17.08 1.30
N PRO A 14 26.13 16.88 1.51
CA PRO A 14 25.16 17.97 1.39
C PRO A 14 25.48 19.07 2.40
N SER A 15 25.40 20.32 1.94
CA SER A 15 25.62 21.53 2.72
C SER A 15 24.80 21.51 4.01
N ARG A 16 25.49 21.66 5.14
CA ARG A 16 24.87 22.01 6.42
C ARG A 16 24.25 23.40 6.26
N HIS A 17 23.05 23.62 6.82
CA HIS A 17 22.28 24.87 6.80
C HIS A 17 21.30 25.07 5.62
N ALA A 18 20.36 24.15 5.50
CA ALA A 18 18.96 24.51 5.27
C ALA A 18 18.13 23.38 5.89
N THR A 19 17.59 23.60 7.09
CA THR A 19 16.42 22.82 7.50
C THR A 19 15.38 23.17 6.45
N PRO A 20 14.91 22.24 5.59
CA PRO A 20 13.86 22.59 4.67
C PRO A 20 12.71 23.11 5.53
N PRO A 21 12.04 24.21 5.14
CA PRO A 21 10.87 24.65 5.85
C PRO A 21 10.00 23.40 6.01
N ILE A 22 9.55 23.17 7.25
CA ILE A 22 8.38 22.34 7.50
C ILE A 22 7.25 23.14 6.85
N LEU A 23 7.24 23.15 5.51
CA LEU A 23 6.08 23.46 4.72
C LEU A 23 5.04 22.56 5.33
N GLU A 24 3.99 23.20 5.82
CA GLU A 24 2.66 22.63 5.95
C GLU A 24 2.44 21.77 4.70
N LEU A 25 2.87 20.51 4.78
CA LEU A 25 2.73 19.54 3.71
C LEU A 25 1.22 19.43 3.63
N GLY A 26 0.59 20.13 2.69
CA GLY A 26 -0.84 20.00 2.44
C GLY A 26 -1.09 18.52 2.18
N TRP A 27 -1.53 17.81 3.23
CA TRP A 27 -1.95 16.42 3.21
C TRP A 27 -3.29 16.38 2.49
N ASP A 28 -3.30 16.80 1.22
CA ASP A 28 -4.52 16.78 0.44
C ASP A 28 -4.76 15.34 -0.03
N ASP A 29 -5.17 14.52 0.94
CA ASP A 29 -5.67 13.15 0.78
C ASP A 29 -7.08 13.15 0.09
N SER A 30 -7.49 14.27 -0.53
CA SER A 30 -8.85 14.54 -1.01
C SER A 30 -9.19 13.98 -2.39
N ALA A 31 -8.33 13.19 -3.03
CA ALA A 31 -8.65 12.58 -4.32
C ALA A 31 -9.61 11.37 -4.16
N SER A 32 -10.85 11.72 -3.84
CA SER A 32 -12.11 10.98 -3.84
C SER A 32 -12.47 10.14 -2.62
N ILE A 33 -13.75 10.27 -2.24
CA ILE A 33 -14.47 9.72 -1.07
C ILE A 33 -14.40 10.66 0.16
N GLU A 34 -14.79 11.91 -0.03
CA GLU A 34 -15.40 12.75 1.01
C GLU A 34 -16.91 12.46 1.16
N THR A 35 -17.37 11.23 0.87
CA THR A 35 -18.79 10.92 1.09
C THR A 35 -19.00 10.52 2.54
N PRO A 36 -19.88 11.22 3.29
CA PRO A 36 -20.29 10.77 4.62
C PRO A 36 -20.86 9.34 4.54
N GLY A 37 -20.84 8.63 5.66
CA GLY A 37 -21.46 7.32 5.72
C GLY A 37 -22.97 7.41 5.47
N SER A 38 -23.56 6.40 4.84
CA SER A 38 -25.03 6.31 4.74
C SER A 38 -25.61 5.87 6.08
N TYR A 39 -26.59 6.61 6.59
CA TYR A 39 -27.30 6.24 7.81
C TYR A 39 -28.09 4.92 7.62
N GLU A 40 -28.63 4.68 6.43
CA GLU A 40 -29.32 3.44 6.09
C GLU A 40 -28.37 2.24 6.18
N LEU A 41 -27.16 2.40 5.63
CA LEU A 41 -26.10 1.39 5.67
C LEU A 41 -25.62 1.15 7.11
N TYR A 42 -25.45 2.20 7.90
CA TYR A 42 -25.16 2.11 9.32
C TYR A 42 -26.26 1.35 10.08
N ARG A 43 -27.53 1.74 9.92
CA ARG A 43 -28.67 1.11 10.60
C ARG A 43 -28.75 -0.38 10.30
N MET A 44 -28.67 -0.75 9.02
CA MET A 44 -28.69 -2.14 8.59
C MET A 44 -27.61 -2.97 9.31
N ARG A 45 -26.41 -2.42 9.48
CA ARG A 45 -25.28 -3.11 10.12
C ARG A 45 -25.39 -3.17 11.63
N ALA A 46 -25.78 -2.08 12.26
CA ALA A 46 -26.04 -2.07 13.69
C ALA A 46 -27.04 -3.18 14.04
N THR A 47 -28.09 -3.35 13.23
CA THR A 47 -29.01 -4.49 13.33
C THR A 47 -28.31 -5.85 13.11
N GLN A 48 -27.55 -6.02 12.02
CA GLN A 48 -26.83 -7.28 11.73
C GLN A 48 -25.85 -7.71 12.83
N LEU A 49 -25.20 -6.73 13.48
CA LEU A 49 -24.23 -6.95 14.55
C LEU A 49 -24.88 -6.98 15.95
N ASN A 50 -26.22 -6.95 16.03
CA ASN A 50 -26.98 -6.86 17.29
C ASN A 50 -26.51 -5.72 18.20
N ARG A 51 -26.25 -4.54 17.63
CA ARG A 51 -25.86 -3.31 18.32
C ARG A 51 -27.02 -2.31 18.36
N SER A 52 -27.00 -1.43 19.37
CA SER A 52 -27.94 -0.32 19.46
C SER A 52 -27.81 0.62 18.26
N VAL A 53 -28.94 0.93 17.62
CA VAL A 53 -29.02 1.87 16.51
C VAL A 53 -29.14 3.29 17.06
N LEU A 54 -28.19 4.15 16.72
CA LEU A 54 -28.25 5.59 17.01
C LEU A 54 -29.37 6.27 16.23
N LYS A 55 -29.90 7.39 16.72
CA LYS A 55 -30.75 8.26 15.90
C LYS A 55 -29.92 8.85 14.75
N GLN A 56 -30.59 9.21 13.65
CA GLN A 56 -29.93 9.75 12.47
C GLN A 56 -29.06 10.99 12.76
N ALA A 57 -29.57 11.91 13.59
CA ALA A 57 -28.82 13.10 13.98
C ALA A 57 -27.53 12.76 14.74
N ASP A 58 -27.60 11.80 15.67
CA ASP A 58 -26.45 11.36 16.46
C ASP A 58 -25.40 10.67 15.57
N PHE A 59 -25.85 9.82 14.64
CA PHE A 59 -24.99 9.21 13.63
C PHE A 59 -24.27 10.27 12.79
N ILE A 60 -25.00 11.24 12.21
CA ILE A 60 -24.41 12.31 11.40
C ILE A 60 -23.37 13.11 12.20
N ASN A 61 -23.66 13.40 13.47
CA ASN A 61 -22.71 14.10 14.33
C ASN A 61 -21.42 13.29 14.55
N GLN A 62 -21.53 12.00 14.89
CA GLN A 62 -20.36 11.12 15.08
C GLN A 62 -19.58 10.90 13.77
N ASP A 63 -20.28 10.77 12.65
CA ASP A 63 -19.71 10.61 11.31
C ASP A 63 -18.86 11.84 10.92
N ASN A 64 -19.38 13.04 11.20
CA ASN A 64 -18.64 14.29 11.01
C ASN A 64 -17.43 14.42 11.95
N GLN A 65 -17.55 13.96 13.20
CA GLN A 65 -16.41 13.93 14.14
C GLN A 65 -15.32 12.98 13.65
N PHE A 66 -15.68 11.79 13.14
CA PHE A 66 -14.74 10.89 12.49
C PHE A 66 -14.02 11.60 11.34
N LEU A 67 -14.75 12.22 10.42
CA LEU A 67 -14.15 12.88 9.25
C LEU A 67 -13.19 14.01 9.66
N LYS A 68 -13.56 14.81 10.67
CA LYS A 68 -12.67 15.84 11.24
C LYS A 68 -11.40 15.21 11.81
N SER A 69 -11.52 14.17 12.65
CA SER A 69 -10.37 13.48 13.25
C SER A 69 -9.47 12.80 12.21
N TYR A 70 -10.05 12.23 11.15
CA TYR A 70 -9.33 11.56 10.08
C TYR A 70 -8.44 12.53 9.28
N LYS A 71 -8.89 13.78 9.07
CA LYS A 71 -8.11 14.85 8.42
C LYS A 71 -6.90 15.31 9.24
N HIS A 72 -6.86 15.04 10.55
CA HIS A 72 -5.79 15.44 11.46
C HIS A 72 -4.90 14.26 11.87
N VAL A 73 -4.11 13.69 10.95
CA VAL A 73 -3.23 12.56 11.33
C VAL A 73 -1.85 12.66 10.69
N PRO A 74 -0.85 12.91 11.56
CA PRO A 74 -0.08 11.72 11.92
C PRO A 74 0.05 11.46 13.44
N LEU A 75 -0.72 12.12 14.32
CA LEU A 75 -0.43 12.09 15.78
C LEU A 75 -1.61 11.96 16.75
N CYS A 76 -2.88 12.11 16.34
CA CYS A 76 -3.97 12.01 17.31
C CYS A 76 -4.35 10.55 17.57
N ASP A 77 -4.53 10.18 18.85
CA ASP A 77 -5.19 8.93 19.23
C ASP A 77 -6.48 8.76 18.43
N MET A 78 -6.74 7.52 18.01
CA MET A 78 -8.04 7.21 17.43
C MET A 78 -9.10 7.56 18.47
N PRO A 79 -10.12 8.38 18.16
CA PRO A 79 -11.32 8.37 18.99
C PRO A 79 -11.85 6.93 19.04
N GLU A 80 -12.64 6.57 20.04
CA GLU A 80 -13.28 5.26 20.18
C GLU A 80 -14.23 4.99 19.00
N ILE A 81 -13.69 4.69 17.82
CA ILE A 81 -14.42 4.46 16.57
C ILE A 81 -15.19 3.13 16.63
N GLU A 82 -14.95 2.35 17.69
CA GLU A 82 -15.81 1.26 18.15
C GLU A 82 -17.28 1.68 18.34
N THR A 83 -17.55 2.97 18.58
CA THR A 83 -18.89 3.53 18.81
C THR A 83 -19.78 3.61 17.55
N LEU A 84 -19.21 3.57 16.34
CA LEU A 84 -19.97 3.70 15.07
C LEU A 84 -20.61 2.40 14.56
N ALA A 85 -20.82 1.40 15.42
CA ALA A 85 -21.30 0.06 15.02
C ALA A 85 -20.47 -0.59 13.89
N LEU A 86 -19.18 -0.27 13.82
CA LEU A 86 -18.26 -0.89 12.88
C LEU A 86 -17.73 -2.22 13.47
N PRO A 87 -17.42 -3.22 12.63
CA PRO A 87 -16.87 -4.48 13.14
C PRO A 87 -15.54 -4.17 13.86
N PRO A 88 -15.29 -4.78 15.03
CA PRO A 88 -14.07 -4.49 15.79
C PRO A 88 -12.81 -5.00 15.06
N ASN A 89 -12.99 -5.99 14.18
CA ASN A 89 -11.93 -6.62 13.41
C ASN A 89 -12.21 -6.55 11.91
N PRO A 90 -11.15 -6.43 11.08
CA PRO A 90 -11.30 -6.49 9.63
C PRO A 90 -11.98 -7.77 9.14
N ILE A 91 -12.86 -7.65 8.15
CA ILE A 91 -13.48 -8.79 7.47
C ILE A 91 -12.55 -9.26 6.35
N HIS A 92 -12.23 -10.55 6.34
CA HIS A 92 -11.33 -11.13 5.35
C HIS A 92 -12.10 -11.66 4.13
N THR A 93 -11.41 -11.69 2.98
CA THR A 93 -11.98 -12.22 1.73
C THR A 93 -12.16 -13.74 1.76
N TYR A 94 -13.13 -14.26 1.00
CA TYR A 94 -13.25 -15.70 0.75
C TYR A 94 -12.36 -16.18 -0.42
N ARG A 95 -11.80 -15.26 -1.20
CA ARG A 95 -11.01 -15.59 -2.40
C ARG A 95 -9.68 -16.26 -2.02
N SER A 96 -9.24 -17.16 -2.90
CA SER A 96 -7.90 -17.76 -2.85
C SER A 96 -6.96 -17.02 -3.81
N PRO A 97 -5.64 -17.02 -3.55
CA PRO A 97 -4.67 -16.48 -4.48
C PRO A 97 -4.76 -17.18 -5.83
N ARG A 98 -4.70 -16.38 -6.90
CA ARG A 98 -4.59 -16.88 -8.27
C ARG A 98 -3.12 -17.06 -8.63
N SER A 99 -2.83 -18.05 -9.48
CA SER A 99 -1.48 -18.24 -10.01
C SER A 99 -1.22 -17.30 -11.18
N CYS A 100 -0.08 -16.60 -11.14
CA CYS A 100 0.47 -15.87 -12.27
C CYS A 100 1.10 -16.86 -13.24
N ILE A 101 0.82 -16.68 -14.53
CA ILE A 101 1.39 -17.50 -15.62
C ILE A 101 2.74 -16.92 -16.04
N THR A 102 2.88 -15.61 -15.99
CA THR A 102 4.09 -14.88 -16.37
C THR A 102 4.38 -13.84 -15.32
N VAL A 103 5.64 -13.77 -14.90
CA VAL A 103 6.11 -12.77 -13.95
C VAL A 103 6.16 -11.42 -14.65
N LEU A 104 5.43 -10.44 -14.14
CA LEU A 104 5.47 -9.08 -14.65
C LEU A 104 6.52 -8.31 -13.86
N SER A 105 7.45 -7.65 -14.57
CA SER A 105 8.45 -6.81 -13.91
C SER A 105 7.82 -5.52 -13.38
N ASP A 106 8.38 -5.00 -12.30
CA ASP A 106 7.97 -3.69 -11.75
C ASP A 106 8.09 -2.59 -12.82
N ARG A 107 9.11 -2.61 -13.68
CA ARG A 107 9.22 -1.74 -14.86
C ARG A 107 8.03 -1.84 -15.82
N LEU A 108 7.57 -3.05 -16.14
CA LEU A 108 6.42 -3.22 -17.01
C LEU A 108 5.15 -2.67 -16.34
N LEU A 109 4.97 -2.91 -15.05
CA LEU A 109 3.84 -2.38 -14.27
C LEU A 109 3.87 -0.85 -14.20
N ALA A 110 5.06 -0.25 -14.01
CA ALA A 110 5.25 1.19 -14.02
C ALA A 110 4.91 1.80 -15.39
N ASN A 111 5.39 1.21 -16.48
CA ASN A 111 5.07 1.65 -17.83
C ASN A 111 3.55 1.58 -18.11
N ILE A 112 2.89 0.48 -17.71
CA ILE A 112 1.44 0.35 -17.85
C ILE A 112 0.71 1.47 -17.09
N CYS A 113 1.18 1.78 -15.88
CA CYS A 113 0.62 2.83 -15.05
C CYS A 113 0.75 4.20 -15.73
N GLU A 114 1.94 4.53 -16.23
CA GLU A 114 2.20 5.78 -16.96
C GLU A 114 1.42 5.87 -18.28
N ASP A 115 1.32 4.78 -19.05
CA ASP A 115 0.58 4.76 -20.32
C ASP A 115 -0.92 5.01 -20.15
N LEU A 116 -1.49 4.63 -19.01
CA LEU A 116 -2.92 4.79 -18.73
C LEU A 116 -3.24 6.04 -17.91
N VAL A 117 -2.27 6.50 -17.12
CA VAL A 117 -2.38 7.71 -16.32
C VAL A 117 -1.06 8.48 -16.42
N PRO A 118 -0.84 9.24 -17.51
CA PRO A 118 0.43 9.90 -17.77
C PRO A 118 0.92 10.81 -16.63
N ASP A 119 -0.01 11.49 -15.96
CA ASP A 119 0.29 12.40 -14.86
C ASP A 119 0.70 11.67 -13.57
N VAL A 120 0.52 10.34 -13.48
CA VAL A 120 0.95 9.57 -12.32
C VAL A 120 2.46 9.66 -12.15
N GLY A 121 3.26 9.76 -13.20
CA GLY A 121 4.71 9.95 -13.07
C GLY A 121 5.11 11.18 -12.21
N LEU A 122 4.27 12.22 -12.19
CA LEU A 122 4.52 13.45 -11.43
C LEU A 122 4.15 13.31 -9.95
N TYR A 123 3.05 12.61 -9.63
CA TYR A 123 2.52 12.51 -8.25
C TYR A 123 2.75 11.15 -7.59
N ALA A 124 3.19 10.13 -8.33
CA ALA A 124 3.36 8.76 -7.83
C ALA A 124 4.35 8.71 -6.68
N LEU A 125 5.45 9.44 -6.83
CA LEU A 125 6.49 9.50 -5.83
C LEU A 125 5.98 10.09 -4.52
N GLN A 126 5.33 11.25 -4.60
CA GLN A 126 4.76 11.90 -3.42
C GLN A 126 3.67 11.03 -2.77
N ARG A 127 2.85 10.35 -3.58
CA ARG A 127 1.76 9.51 -3.09
C ARG A 127 2.25 8.23 -2.41
N VAL A 128 3.32 7.60 -2.91
CA VAL A 128 3.85 6.33 -2.38
C VAL A 128 4.93 6.58 -1.32
N PHE A 129 5.82 7.54 -1.51
CA PHE A 129 6.97 7.81 -0.64
C PHE A 129 6.82 9.06 0.23
N GLY A 130 5.88 9.95 -0.06
CA GLY A 130 5.70 11.18 0.69
C GLY A 130 6.98 12.03 0.69
N PRO A 131 7.45 12.49 1.87
CA PRO A 131 8.67 13.32 1.98
C PRO A 131 9.96 12.69 1.45
N LEU A 132 9.94 11.39 1.14
CA LEU A 132 11.10 10.64 0.61
C LEU A 132 11.05 10.47 -0.91
N GLU A 133 10.21 11.21 -1.63
CA GLU A 133 10.10 11.13 -3.10
C GLU A 133 11.44 11.25 -3.85
N HIS A 134 12.40 11.99 -3.32
CA HIS A 134 13.70 12.22 -3.95
C HIS A 134 14.72 11.06 -3.80
N THR A 135 14.39 9.93 -3.15
CA THR A 135 15.33 8.81 -2.99
C THR A 135 15.34 7.86 -4.21
N PRO A 136 16.48 7.57 -4.86
CA PRO A 136 16.55 6.63 -5.99
C PRO A 136 16.62 5.14 -5.54
N PRO A 137 16.14 4.16 -6.34
CA PRO A 137 15.26 4.25 -7.52
C PRO A 137 13.76 4.15 -7.12
N SER A 138 13.12 5.29 -6.89
CA SER A 138 11.73 5.36 -6.39
C SER A 138 10.65 5.29 -7.49
N LYS A 139 10.91 5.84 -8.70
CA LYS A 139 9.86 6.01 -9.72
C LYS A 139 9.24 4.71 -10.20
N GLU A 140 10.08 3.72 -10.53
CA GLU A 140 9.62 2.41 -10.99
C GLU A 140 8.74 1.72 -9.95
N LEU A 141 9.19 1.67 -8.70
CA LEU A 141 8.40 1.08 -7.62
C LEU A 141 7.10 1.84 -7.40
N ALA A 142 7.11 3.17 -7.38
CA ALA A 142 5.88 3.94 -7.20
C ALA A 142 4.89 3.69 -8.34
N GLY A 143 5.34 3.74 -9.60
CA GLY A 143 4.51 3.42 -10.76
C GLY A 143 3.94 2.01 -10.67
N ALA A 144 4.76 1.03 -10.31
CA ALA A 144 4.35 -0.36 -10.15
C ALA A 144 3.31 -0.53 -9.01
N VAL A 145 3.51 0.09 -7.85
CA VAL A 145 2.54 0.09 -6.74
C VAL A 145 1.21 0.73 -7.17
N LEU A 146 1.28 1.87 -7.87
CA LEU A 146 0.09 2.58 -8.31
C LEU A 146 -0.65 1.88 -9.46
N SER A 147 -0.01 0.98 -10.20
CA SER A 147 -0.69 0.14 -11.21
C SER A 147 -1.83 -0.71 -10.62
N PHE A 148 -1.76 -0.99 -9.31
CA PHE A 148 -2.77 -1.74 -8.56
C PHE A 148 -3.78 -0.84 -7.82
N CYS A 149 -3.52 0.45 -7.72
CA CYS A 149 -4.34 1.38 -6.95
C CYS A 149 -5.37 2.06 -7.88
N PRO A 150 -6.59 2.38 -7.42
CA PRO A 150 -7.48 3.25 -8.15
C PRO A 150 -6.98 4.69 -7.99
N LEU A 151 -6.67 5.34 -9.12
CA LEU A 151 -5.99 6.64 -9.14
C LEU A 151 -6.86 7.81 -9.64
N LEU A 152 -8.01 7.52 -10.25
CA LEU A 152 -8.85 8.47 -10.98
C LEU A 152 -10.35 8.26 -10.65
N PRO A 153 -11.25 9.21 -10.99
CA PRO A 153 -12.70 9.08 -10.75
C PRO A 153 -13.34 7.86 -11.43
N TYR A 154 -12.68 7.26 -12.44
CA TYR A 154 -12.99 5.92 -12.88
C TYR A 154 -12.47 4.95 -11.82
N HIS A 155 -13.34 4.37 -11.00
CA HIS A 155 -13.06 3.41 -9.93
C HIS A 155 -12.38 2.09 -10.38
N LYS A 156 -11.44 2.15 -11.34
CA LYS A 156 -10.69 1.07 -11.97
C LYS A 156 -9.21 1.38 -11.86
N THR A 157 -8.43 0.37 -11.54
CA THR A 157 -6.96 0.45 -11.52
C THR A 157 -6.43 0.44 -12.97
N PRO A 158 -5.20 0.94 -13.25
CA PRO A 158 -4.58 0.80 -14.57
C PRO A 158 -4.64 -0.65 -15.09
N LEU A 159 -4.29 -1.61 -14.24
CA LEU A 159 -4.39 -3.03 -14.57
C LEU A 159 -5.83 -3.53 -14.82
N GLY A 160 -6.81 -2.96 -14.12
CA GLY A 160 -8.23 -3.22 -14.34
C GLY A 160 -8.71 -2.75 -15.72
N GLN A 161 -8.28 -1.57 -16.17
CA GLN A 161 -8.61 -1.04 -17.51
C GLN A 161 -8.07 -1.94 -18.62
N LEU A 162 -6.83 -2.43 -18.48
CA LEU A 162 -6.22 -3.36 -19.45
C LEU A 162 -6.96 -4.67 -19.60
N SER A 163 -7.61 -5.17 -18.54
CA SER A 163 -8.39 -6.40 -18.63
C SER A 163 -9.63 -6.25 -19.53
N THR A 164 -10.10 -5.01 -19.73
CA THR A 164 -11.28 -4.67 -20.53
C THR A 164 -10.95 -4.09 -21.90
N GLU A 165 -9.75 -3.54 -22.09
CA GLU A 165 -9.30 -3.00 -23.38
C GLU A 165 -8.70 -4.11 -24.26
N ASN A 166 -9.01 -4.08 -25.56
CA ASN A 166 -8.40 -4.94 -26.59
C ASN A 166 -6.95 -4.49 -26.91
N ARG A 167 -6.10 -4.33 -25.89
CA ARG A 167 -4.67 -4.04 -26.07
C ARG A 167 -3.86 -5.31 -26.36
N LYS A 168 -2.63 -5.12 -26.88
CA LYS A 168 -1.60 -6.10 -27.33
C LYS A 168 -1.10 -7.09 -26.26
N PHE A 169 -1.82 -7.32 -25.16
CA PHE A 169 -1.37 -8.24 -24.10
C PHE A 169 -1.78 -9.68 -24.40
N THR A 170 -0.83 -10.60 -24.26
CA THR A 170 -1.12 -12.02 -24.40
C THR A 170 -2.12 -12.49 -23.33
N LYS A 171 -2.81 -13.60 -23.58
CA LYS A 171 -3.72 -14.20 -22.59
C LYS A 171 -2.99 -14.49 -21.26
N ALA A 172 -1.74 -14.97 -21.34
CA ALA A 172 -0.89 -15.23 -20.17
C ALA A 172 -0.62 -13.97 -19.34
N MET A 173 -0.30 -12.85 -20.00
CA MET A 173 -0.12 -11.57 -19.32
C MET A 173 -1.40 -11.09 -18.65
N ARG A 174 -2.55 -11.14 -19.34
CA ARG A 174 -3.84 -10.72 -18.75
C ARG A 174 -4.22 -11.54 -17.51
N LEU A 175 -3.99 -12.84 -17.53
CA LEU A 175 -4.23 -13.71 -16.38
C LEU A 175 -3.28 -13.38 -15.21
N SER A 176 -2.03 -13.07 -15.51
CA SER A 176 -1.03 -12.68 -14.51
C SER A 176 -1.33 -11.31 -13.90
N ILE A 177 -1.76 -10.35 -14.73
CA ILE A 177 -2.27 -9.04 -14.29
C ILE A 177 -3.42 -9.22 -13.30
N SER A 178 -4.41 -10.06 -13.66
CA SER A 178 -5.55 -10.33 -12.78
C SER A 178 -5.11 -10.99 -11.48
N ALA A 179 -4.17 -11.94 -11.53
CA ALA A 179 -3.64 -12.60 -10.34
C ALA A 179 -2.95 -11.59 -9.41
N MET A 180 -1.96 -10.85 -9.91
CA MET A 180 -1.21 -9.85 -9.14
C MET A 180 -2.12 -8.76 -8.57
N ALA A 181 -3.12 -8.29 -9.32
CA ALA A 181 -4.06 -7.27 -8.85
C ALA A 181 -4.97 -7.75 -7.72
N THR A 182 -5.24 -9.05 -7.63
CA THR A 182 -6.00 -9.66 -6.55
C THR A 182 -5.14 -10.16 -5.38
N THR A 183 -3.82 -10.06 -5.49
CA THR A 183 -2.89 -10.42 -4.41
C THR A 183 -2.62 -9.19 -3.55
N PRO A 184 -3.01 -9.18 -2.27
CA PRO A 184 -2.79 -8.03 -1.38
C PRO A 184 -1.30 -7.75 -1.14
N ALA A 185 -0.94 -6.47 -1.01
CA ALA A 185 0.35 -6.10 -0.46
C ALA A 185 0.35 -6.35 1.05
N ALA A 186 1.48 -6.77 1.62
CA ALA A 186 1.60 -6.95 3.06
C ALA A 186 2.96 -6.51 3.58
N LEU A 187 2.99 -6.22 4.89
CA LEU A 187 4.22 -6.04 5.64
C LEU A 187 4.63 -7.39 6.20
N TRP A 188 5.88 -7.77 5.94
CA TRP A 188 6.44 -9.06 6.25
C TRP A 188 7.63 -8.91 7.19
N LYS A 189 7.69 -9.75 8.23
CA LYS A 189 8.88 -9.94 9.05
C LYS A 189 9.82 -10.91 8.35
N ILE A 190 11.09 -10.55 8.27
CA ILE A 190 12.13 -11.39 7.68
C ILE A 190 12.79 -12.23 8.78
N ASN A 191 12.83 -13.55 8.60
CA ASN A 191 13.66 -14.45 9.39
C ASN A 191 14.91 -14.83 8.60
N LYS A 192 16.03 -14.16 8.88
CA LYS A 192 17.30 -14.39 8.17
C LYS A 192 17.88 -15.78 8.40
N LYS A 193 17.67 -16.38 9.57
CA LYS A 193 18.22 -17.71 9.90
C LYS A 193 17.57 -18.81 9.05
N GLN A 194 16.27 -18.70 8.82
CA GLN A 194 15.49 -19.67 8.05
C GLN A 194 15.26 -19.25 6.61
N ASN A 195 15.65 -18.02 6.26
CA ASN A 195 15.37 -17.37 5.00
C ASN A 195 13.86 -17.35 4.63
N THR A 196 13.01 -17.13 5.64
CA THR A 196 11.55 -17.14 5.50
C THR A 196 10.94 -15.78 5.81
N ILE A 197 9.67 -15.61 5.46
CA ILE A 197 8.86 -14.45 5.83
C ILE A 197 7.61 -14.86 6.61
N SER A 198 7.11 -13.94 7.43
CA SER A 198 5.82 -14.08 8.12
C SER A 198 5.09 -12.74 8.11
N PRO A 199 3.75 -12.71 7.98
CA PRO A 199 3.01 -11.46 7.91
C PRO A 199 3.05 -10.73 9.26
N LEU A 200 3.24 -9.41 9.24
CA LEU A 200 3.15 -8.52 10.40
C LEU A 200 1.79 -7.83 10.51
N ILE A 201 1.02 -7.81 9.43
CA ILE A 201 -0.35 -7.32 9.41
C ILE A 201 -1.31 -8.49 9.16
N PRO A 202 -2.55 -8.45 9.66
CA PRO A 202 -3.55 -9.47 9.37
C PRO A 202 -3.70 -9.68 7.87
N ILE A 203 -3.70 -10.94 7.46
CA ILE A 203 -3.97 -11.35 6.09
C ILE A 203 -4.50 -12.77 6.15
N LYS A 204 -5.43 -13.11 5.25
CA LYS A 204 -5.95 -14.48 5.17
C LYS A 204 -4.84 -15.51 4.98
N LYS A 205 -4.97 -16.68 5.62
CA LYS A 205 -3.98 -17.76 5.61
C LYS A 205 -3.57 -18.19 4.20
N GLU A 206 -4.52 -18.21 3.26
CA GLU A 206 -4.30 -18.65 1.89
C GLU A 206 -3.34 -17.75 1.11
N PHE A 207 -3.18 -16.48 1.51
CA PHE A 207 -2.19 -15.56 0.94
C PHE A 207 -0.83 -15.62 1.65
N ILE A 208 -0.70 -16.43 2.71
CA ILE A 208 0.59 -16.64 3.38
C ILE A 208 1.38 -17.66 2.56
N PRO A 209 2.55 -17.28 2.03
CA PRO A 209 3.25 -18.13 1.10
C PRO A 209 3.95 -19.29 1.83
N GLU A 210 3.62 -20.51 1.43
CA GLU A 210 4.32 -21.70 1.90
C GLU A 210 5.72 -21.77 1.28
N HIS A 211 6.74 -22.00 2.11
CA HIS A 211 8.13 -22.20 1.69
C HIS A 211 8.77 -21.06 0.85
N PHE A 212 8.27 -19.82 0.97
CA PHE A 212 8.91 -18.68 0.31
C PHE A 212 10.32 -18.43 0.86
N LYS A 213 11.29 -18.36 -0.06
CA LYS A 213 12.70 -18.09 0.25
C LYS A 213 13.13 -16.76 -0.36
N ILE A 214 13.75 -15.91 0.45
CA ILE A 214 14.31 -14.65 -0.05
C ILE A 214 15.67 -14.94 -0.70
N LYS A 215 15.82 -14.72 -2.01
CA LYS A 215 17.10 -14.98 -2.70
C LYS A 215 18.21 -14.04 -2.20
N SER A 216 17.90 -12.77 -1.99
CA SER A 216 18.84 -11.74 -1.52
C SER A 216 18.13 -10.80 -0.54
N CYS A 217 18.74 -10.60 0.63
CA CYS A 217 18.21 -9.75 1.69
C CYS A 217 19.33 -8.86 2.25
N PRO A 218 19.18 -7.53 2.26
CA PRO A 218 20.19 -6.64 2.83
C PRO A 218 20.48 -6.96 4.31
N PRO A 219 21.74 -6.84 4.76
CA PRO A 219 22.12 -7.09 6.16
C PRO A 219 21.32 -6.27 7.20
N GLU A 220 20.89 -5.06 6.84
CA GLU A 220 20.09 -4.16 7.67
C GLU A 220 18.59 -4.47 7.68
N ALA A 221 18.08 -5.16 6.65
CA ALA A 221 16.65 -5.32 6.44
C ALA A 221 16.07 -6.26 7.49
N LYS A 222 15.05 -5.85 8.23
CA LYS A 222 14.33 -6.71 9.18
C LYS A 222 12.90 -6.98 8.72
N MET A 223 12.41 -6.16 7.79
CA MET A 223 11.06 -6.21 7.27
C MET A 223 11.07 -6.03 5.75
N LEU A 224 10.01 -6.47 5.10
CA LEU A 224 9.77 -6.32 3.67
C LEU A 224 8.32 -5.89 3.50
N VAL A 225 8.05 -4.82 2.77
CA VAL A 225 6.72 -4.58 2.21
C VAL A 225 6.73 -5.06 0.76
N ALA A 226 5.82 -5.96 0.41
CA ALA A 226 5.75 -6.54 -0.93
C ALA A 226 4.40 -7.20 -1.18
N ARG A 227 4.09 -7.44 -2.45
CA ARG A 227 3.08 -8.42 -2.88
C ARG A 227 3.77 -9.75 -3.13
N ILE A 228 3.34 -10.79 -2.45
CA ILE A 228 3.85 -12.16 -2.67
C ILE A 228 2.77 -12.97 -3.39
N PHE A 229 2.99 -13.28 -4.66
CA PHE A 229 2.03 -13.95 -5.52
C PHE A 229 2.50 -15.35 -5.91
N LYS A 230 1.55 -16.23 -6.19
CA LYS A 230 1.80 -17.61 -6.60
C LYS A 230 2.09 -17.65 -8.10
N THR A 231 3.05 -18.47 -8.52
CA THR A 231 3.37 -18.81 -9.90
C THR A 231 3.43 -20.32 -10.07
N GLU A 232 3.62 -20.82 -11.29
CA GLU A 232 3.84 -22.25 -11.55
C GLU A 232 5.15 -22.79 -10.92
N HIS A 233 6.12 -21.90 -10.65
CA HIS A 233 7.41 -22.25 -10.06
C HIS A 233 7.49 -21.97 -8.55
N GLY A 234 6.37 -21.64 -7.91
CA GLY A 234 6.30 -21.33 -6.49
C GLY A 234 5.90 -19.87 -6.23
N TRP A 235 6.29 -19.33 -5.07
CA TRP A 235 5.93 -17.97 -4.67
C TRP A 235 7.00 -16.97 -5.08
N GLN A 236 6.57 -15.82 -5.56
CA GLN A 236 7.44 -14.73 -5.97
C GLN A 236 6.97 -13.40 -5.38
N ALA A 237 7.90 -12.46 -5.26
CA ALA A 237 7.60 -11.13 -4.76
C ALA A 237 7.68 -10.10 -5.89
N GLY A 238 6.79 -9.12 -5.87
CA GLY A 238 6.84 -7.93 -6.72
C GLY A 238 6.54 -6.69 -5.90
N THR A 239 6.89 -5.52 -6.43
CA THR A 239 6.83 -4.24 -5.72
C THR A 239 7.58 -4.26 -4.38
N GLY A 240 8.69 -5.00 -4.29
CA GLY A 240 9.38 -5.23 -3.01
C GLY A 240 10.16 -4.03 -2.50
N LEU A 241 9.97 -3.68 -1.23
CA LEU A 241 10.78 -2.68 -0.53
C LEU A 241 11.26 -3.22 0.82
N PHE A 242 12.59 -3.36 0.94
CA PHE A 242 13.20 -3.77 2.20
C PHE A 242 13.25 -2.60 3.17
N LEU A 243 12.94 -2.91 4.42
CA LEU A 243 12.77 -1.96 5.49
C LEU A 243 13.62 -2.42 6.68
N PRO A 244 14.15 -1.48 7.48
CA PRO A 244 14.81 -1.82 8.73
C PRO A 244 13.75 -2.30 9.73
N TYR A 245 13.65 -1.67 10.90
CA TYR A 245 12.56 -1.89 11.82
C TYR A 245 11.45 -0.87 11.58
N ILE A 246 10.19 -1.27 11.75
CA ILE A 246 9.01 -0.40 11.76
C ILE A 246 8.10 -0.80 12.92
N ASP A 247 7.49 0.17 13.57
CA ASP A 247 6.39 -0.09 14.49
C ASP A 247 5.17 -0.60 13.71
N THR A 248 4.87 -1.89 13.90
CA THR A 248 3.76 -2.55 13.23
C THR A 248 2.41 -2.00 13.70
N GLN A 249 2.29 -1.57 14.96
CA GLN A 249 1.04 -1.02 15.48
C GLN A 249 0.70 0.30 14.80
N TYR A 250 1.70 1.18 14.59
CA TYR A 250 1.53 2.40 13.83
C TYR A 250 0.97 2.15 12.42
N VAL A 251 1.52 1.16 11.70
CA VAL A 251 1.03 0.81 10.35
C VAL A 251 -0.39 0.24 10.41
N LEU A 252 -0.67 -0.63 11.38
CA LEU A 252 -2.00 -1.21 11.59
C LEU A 252 -3.05 -0.15 11.89
N ASP A 253 -2.75 0.82 12.74
CA ASP A 253 -3.70 1.87 13.11
C ASP A 253 -4.05 2.74 11.89
N ARG A 254 -3.07 3.04 11.03
CA ARG A 254 -3.34 3.77 9.77
C ARG A 254 -4.17 2.96 8.78
N LEU A 255 -3.88 1.67 8.62
CA LEU A 255 -4.68 0.80 7.74
C LEU A 255 -6.09 0.58 8.30
N LYS A 256 -6.24 0.44 9.62
CA LYS A 256 -7.55 0.32 10.28
C LYS A 256 -8.38 1.59 10.11
N ARG A 257 -7.79 2.78 10.30
CA ARG A 257 -8.45 4.08 10.00
C ARG A 257 -9.03 4.08 8.59
N GLU A 258 -8.23 3.66 7.63
CA GLU A 258 -8.63 3.68 6.23
C GLU A 258 -9.68 2.61 5.92
N TRP A 259 -9.53 1.41 6.47
CA TRP A 259 -10.53 0.36 6.37
C TRP A 259 -11.88 0.84 6.93
N LEU A 260 -11.90 1.47 8.11
CA LEU A 260 -13.11 2.01 8.74
C LEU A 260 -13.74 3.11 7.87
N ARG A 261 -12.92 3.98 7.26
CA ARG A 261 -13.40 5.00 6.30
C ARG A 261 -14.11 4.38 5.11
N PHE A 262 -13.52 3.36 4.48
CA PHE A 262 -14.16 2.63 3.39
C PHE A 262 -15.40 1.87 3.83
N PHE A 263 -15.31 1.21 4.99
CA PHE A 263 -16.39 0.39 5.50
C PHE A 263 -17.62 1.24 5.76
N ARG A 264 -17.50 2.49 6.21
CA ARG A 264 -18.63 3.43 6.35
C ARG A 264 -19.43 3.64 5.06
N VAL A 265 -18.82 3.48 3.88
CA VAL A 265 -19.46 3.68 2.57
C VAL A 265 -19.80 2.36 1.87
N SER A 266 -19.05 1.28 2.11
CA SER A 266 -19.27 -0.02 1.46
C SER A 266 -19.01 -1.20 2.41
N ALA A 267 -20.02 -2.06 2.59
CA ALA A 267 -19.91 -3.27 3.44
C ALA A 267 -19.16 -4.41 2.78
N LYS A 268 -18.93 -4.30 1.47
CA LYS A 268 -18.38 -5.37 0.64
C LYS A 268 -16.85 -5.38 0.62
N LEU A 269 -16.22 -4.30 1.09
CA LEU A 269 -14.77 -4.16 1.08
C LEU A 269 -14.15 -4.95 2.22
N THR A 270 -13.37 -5.96 1.84
CA THR A 270 -12.59 -6.78 2.75
C THR A 270 -11.24 -6.13 3.06
N TRP A 271 -10.57 -6.63 4.09
CA TRP A 271 -9.22 -6.19 4.44
C TRP A 271 -8.23 -6.40 3.28
N GLU A 272 -8.31 -7.54 2.59
CA GLU A 272 -7.49 -7.79 1.40
C GLU A 272 -7.84 -6.84 0.25
N ASP A 273 -9.10 -6.41 0.09
CA ASP A 273 -9.45 -5.38 -0.91
C ASP A 273 -8.75 -4.05 -0.59
N LEU A 274 -8.70 -3.64 0.69
CA LEU A 274 -7.94 -2.46 1.10
C LEU A 274 -6.46 -2.63 0.75
N LEU A 275 -5.86 -3.77 1.09
CA LEU A 275 -4.45 -4.04 0.80
C LEU A 275 -4.15 -4.19 -0.70
N CYS A 276 -5.15 -4.50 -1.52
CA CYS A 276 -5.03 -4.51 -2.97
C CYS A 276 -5.16 -3.11 -3.56
N TYR A 277 -6.19 -2.35 -3.17
CA TYR A 277 -6.54 -1.08 -3.80
C TYR A 277 -5.82 0.10 -3.18
N ARG A 278 -5.46 0.02 -1.91
CA ARG A 278 -4.79 1.09 -1.17
C ARG A 278 -3.42 0.68 -0.68
N SER A 279 -2.72 -0.16 -1.46
CA SER A 279 -1.37 -0.59 -1.09
C SER A 279 -0.42 0.59 -0.93
N GLU A 280 -0.60 1.69 -1.66
CA GLU A 280 0.21 2.90 -1.50
C GLU A 280 0.16 3.46 -0.07
N LEU A 281 -0.96 3.32 0.64
CA LEU A 281 -1.05 3.73 2.04
C LEU A 281 -0.12 2.89 2.93
N LEU A 282 -0.01 1.59 2.67
CA LEU A 282 0.91 0.71 3.38
C LEU A 282 2.37 1.12 3.13
N TYR A 283 2.76 1.28 1.86
CA TYR A 283 4.11 1.76 1.50
C TYR A 283 4.40 3.12 2.16
N ARG A 284 3.51 4.10 1.97
CA ARG A 284 3.64 5.44 2.53
C ARG A 284 3.73 5.44 4.05
N SER A 285 2.96 4.60 4.74
CA SER A 285 2.99 4.49 6.20
C SER A 285 4.34 3.94 6.69
N CYS A 286 4.83 2.87 6.07
CA CYS A 286 6.13 2.29 6.37
C CYS A 286 7.26 3.33 6.17
N ILE A 287 7.24 4.01 5.02
CA ILE A 287 8.26 4.99 4.63
C ILE A 287 8.22 6.23 5.51
N PHE A 288 7.03 6.74 5.83
CA PHE A 288 6.87 7.87 6.74
C PHE A 288 7.33 7.53 8.16
N TRP A 289 7.01 6.33 8.66
CA TRP A 289 7.52 5.89 9.97
C TRP A 289 9.04 5.85 9.96
N CYS A 290 9.64 5.25 8.91
CA CYS A 290 11.07 5.25 8.74
C CYS A 290 11.59 6.69 8.77
N PHE A 291 11.11 7.59 7.90
CA PHE A 291 11.53 8.99 7.84
C PHE A 291 11.46 9.72 9.20
N LYS A 292 10.32 9.68 9.88
CA LYS A 292 10.09 10.34 11.18
C LYS A 292 11.09 9.86 12.24
N ASN A 293 11.43 8.58 12.20
CA ASN A 293 12.34 7.95 13.16
C ASN A 293 13.79 7.84 12.64
N ALA A 294 14.07 8.35 11.43
CA ALA A 294 15.30 8.09 10.68
C ALA A 294 16.41 9.11 10.83
N LYS A 295 16.48 9.84 11.95
CA LYS A 295 17.82 10.31 12.38
C LYS A 295 18.84 9.15 12.47
N LYS A 296 18.39 7.88 12.46
CA LYS A 296 19.22 6.66 12.45
C LYS A 296 19.06 5.69 11.24
N HIS A 297 18.10 5.85 10.31
CA HIS A 297 17.66 4.73 9.45
C HIS A 297 17.44 5.00 7.94
N ILE A 298 17.55 6.24 7.43
CA ILE A 298 17.25 6.55 6.01
C ILE A 298 18.24 5.90 5.03
N LYS A 299 19.51 5.70 5.42
CA LYS A 299 20.55 5.10 4.56
C LYS A 299 20.31 3.62 4.19
N HIS A 300 19.26 3.02 4.76
CA HIS A 300 19.02 1.58 4.77
C HIS A 300 17.71 1.18 4.06
N ILE A 301 17.00 2.15 3.48
CA ILE A 301 15.85 1.87 2.62
C ILE A 301 16.39 1.59 1.23
N THR A 302 16.33 0.34 0.82
CA THR A 302 16.85 -0.07 -0.48
C THR A 302 15.72 -0.73 -1.26
N TYR A 303 15.42 -0.20 -2.44
CA TYR A 303 14.63 -0.90 -3.43
C TYR A 303 15.44 -2.05 -3.98
N TRP A 304 14.86 -3.25 -3.95
CA TRP A 304 15.45 -4.41 -4.58
C TRP A 304 14.44 -5.00 -5.55
N ARG A 305 14.91 -5.19 -6.77
CA ARG A 305 14.23 -6.04 -7.72
C ARG A 305 14.32 -7.47 -7.20
N ILE A 306 13.19 -8.05 -6.81
CA ILE A 306 13.13 -9.47 -6.46
C ILE A 306 12.94 -10.23 -7.78
N GLU A 307 14.05 -10.69 -8.36
CA GLU A 307 14.06 -11.64 -9.50
C GLU A 307 13.89 -13.08 -9.04
#